data_AF-A0A359AZ50-F1
#
_entry.id   AF-A0A359AZ50-F1
#
_cell.length_a   1.000
_cell.length_b   1.000
_cell.length_c   1.000
_cell.angle_alpha   90.00
_cell.angle_beta   90.00
_cell.angle_gamma   90.00
#
_symmetry.space_group_name_H-M   'P 1'
#
loop_
_entity.id
_entity.type
_entity.pdbx_description
1 polymer ?
#
loop_
_entity_poly.entity_id
_entity_poly.type
_entity_poly.pdbx_seq_one_letter_code
_entity_poly.pdbx_strand_id
1 'polypeptide(L)' 'LEVSNGASRVSTLGFVRRELVRQQQELGKQKGVVMDGRDIGTVVFPDAELKLFLTAPPEVRAQRRFAEMQ' A
#
# COMPACT_ATOMS: atom_id res chain seq x y z
N LEU A 1 15.25 -4.46 8.57
CA LEU A 1 15.37 -3.52 7.40
C LEU A 1 15.69 -4.23 6.09
N GLU A 2 16.44 -5.34 6.09
CA GLU A 2 16.83 -6.06 4.86
C GLU A 2 15.64 -6.41 3.95
N VAL A 3 14.58 -7.01 4.50
CA VAL A 3 13.34 -7.34 3.76
C VAL A 3 12.66 -6.08 3.20
N SER A 4 12.59 -5.01 3.99
CA SER A 4 11.99 -3.73 3.57
C SER A 4 12.75 -3.09 2.40
N ASN A 5 14.08 -3.18 2.42
CA ASN A 5 14.94 -2.70 1.33
C ASN A 5 14.75 -3.52 0.04
N GLY A 6 14.52 -4.82 0.18
CA GLY A 6 14.19 -5.71 -0.95
C GLY A 6 12.81 -5.45 -1.55
N ALA A 7 11.80 -5.15 -0.72
CA ALA A 7 10.42 -4.96 -1.15
C ALA A 7 10.25 -3.84 -2.19
N SER A 8 10.99 -2.73 -2.03
CA SER A 8 10.99 -1.62 -3.00
C SER A 8 11.50 -2.06 -4.38
N ARG A 9 12.53 -2.90 -4.43
CA ARG A 9 13.09 -3.41 -5.69
C ARG A 9 12.17 -4.44 -6.35
N VAL A 10 11.54 -5.29 -5.55
CA VAL A 10 10.64 -6.34 -6.06
C VAL A 10 9.34 -5.72 -6.61
N SER A 11 8.84 -4.65 -6.00
CA SER A 11 7.58 -4.01 -6.43
C SER A 11 7.67 -3.34 -7.80
N THR A 12 8.88 -3.02 -8.29
CA THR A 12 9.06 -2.51 -9.66
C THR A 12 8.92 -3.58 -10.74
N LEU A 13 8.94 -4.86 -10.37
CA LEU A 13 8.76 -5.97 -11.32
C LEU A 13 7.29 -6.09 -11.71
N GLY A 14 6.97 -5.75 -12.95
CA GLY A 14 5.59 -5.68 -13.42
C GLY A 14 4.81 -6.99 -13.27
N PHE A 15 5.46 -8.16 -13.44
CA PHE A 15 4.79 -9.46 -13.27
C PHE A 15 4.43 -9.73 -11.80
N VAL A 16 5.28 -9.32 -10.86
CA VAL A 16 5.00 -9.42 -9.42
C VAL A 16 3.83 -8.51 -9.07
N ARG A 17 3.85 -7.25 -9.53
CA ARG A 17 2.76 -6.30 -9.30
C ARG A 17 1.42 -6.82 -9.83
N ARG A 18 1.40 -7.37 -11.06
CA ARG A 18 0.17 -7.94 -11.63
C ARG A 18 -0.42 -9.06 -10.78
N GLU A 19 0.42 -10.01 -10.34
CA GLU A 19 -0.05 -11.13 -9.53
C GLU A 19 -0.54 -10.67 -8.14
N LEU A 20 0.18 -9.74 -7.50
CA LEU A 20 -0.25 -9.20 -6.21
C LEU A 20 -1.54 -8.37 -6.33
N VAL A 21 -1.74 -7.60 -7.40
CA VAL A 21 -3.01 -6.88 -7.65
C VAL A 21 -4.16 -7.88 -7.80
N ARG A 22 -3.95 -8.96 -8.57
CA ARG A 22 -4.96 -10.02 -8.73
C ARG A 22 -5.36 -10.59 -7.36
N GLN A 23 -4.38 -10.96 -6.52
CA GLN A 23 -4.66 -11.50 -5.19
C GLN A 23 -5.39 -10.50 -4.29
N GLN A 24 -4.99 -9.22 -4.31
CA GLN A 24 -5.69 -8.17 -3.56
C GLN A 24 -7.15 -8.04 -4.01
N GLN A 25 -7.41 -8.05 -5.31
CA GLN A 25 -8.77 -8.00 -5.86
C GLN A 25 -9.61 -9.21 -5.45
N GLU A 26 -9.03 -10.42 -5.43
CA GLU A 26 -9.70 -11.61 -4.91
C GLU A 26 -10.12 -11.45 -3.44
N LEU A 27 -9.24 -10.90 -2.59
CA LEU A 27 -9.56 -10.63 -1.17
C LEU A 27 -10.72 -9.64 -1.01
N GLY A 28 -10.87 -8.68 -1.94
CA GLY A 28 -11.93 -7.68 -1.90
C GLY A 28 -13.28 -8.13 -2.45
N LYS A 29 -13.37 -9.29 -3.11
CA LYS A 29 -14.62 -9.73 -3.79
C LYS A 29 -15.82 -9.84 -2.87
N GLN A 30 -15.60 -10.26 -1.63
CA GLN A 30 -16.67 -10.43 -0.64
C GLN A 30 -17.01 -9.13 0.12
N LYS A 31 -16.38 -8.00 -0.26
CA LYS A 31 -16.43 -6.72 0.45
C LYS A 31 -15.96 -6.90 1.91
N GLY A 32 -16.20 -5.87 2.74
CA GLY A 32 -15.83 -5.92 4.17
C GLY A 32 -14.33 -5.84 4.46
N VAL A 33 -13.51 -5.42 3.49
CA VAL A 33 -12.06 -5.26 3.65
C VAL A 33 -11.70 -3.77 3.74
N VAL A 34 -10.79 -3.45 4.66
CA VAL A 34 -10.06 -2.17 4.67
C VAL A 34 -8.64 -2.46 4.19
N MET A 35 -8.20 -1.75 3.15
CA MET A 35 -6.89 -1.98 2.55
C MET A 35 -6.09 -0.68 2.53
N ASP A 36 -4.87 -0.74 3.07
CA ASP A 36 -3.89 0.35 3.07
C ASP A 36 -2.77 0.07 2.05
N GLY A 37 -2.30 1.11 1.37
CA GLY A 37 -1.28 1.01 0.35
C GLY A 37 -1.15 2.28 -0.49
N ARG A 38 -0.27 2.23 -1.51
CA ARG A 38 0.10 3.41 -2.30
C ARG A 38 -0.88 3.74 -3.43
N ASP A 39 -1.45 2.71 -4.05
CA ASP A 39 -2.24 2.80 -5.27
C ASP A 39 -3.54 1.98 -5.19
N ILE A 40 -4.03 1.72 -3.97
CA ILE A 40 -5.23 0.91 -3.73
C ILE A 40 -6.44 1.52 -4.46
N GLY A 41 -6.79 2.77 -4.15
CA GLY A 41 -7.98 3.42 -4.72
C GLY A 41 -7.85 3.88 -6.18
N THR A 42 -6.66 3.79 -6.78
CA THR A 42 -6.40 4.24 -8.15
C THR A 42 -6.11 3.09 -9.12
N VAL A 43 -5.58 1.96 -8.63
CA VAL A 43 -5.17 0.82 -9.46
C VAL A 43 -5.82 -0.47 -9.02
N VAL A 44 -5.80 -0.79 -7.73
CA VAL A 44 -6.30 -2.08 -7.23
C VAL A 44 -7.84 -2.12 -7.24
N PHE A 45 -8.46 -1.10 -6.65
CA PHE A 45 -9.90 -0.92 -6.54
C PHE A 45 -10.31 0.49 -6.99
N PRO A 46 -10.25 0.78 -8.31
CA PRO A 46 -10.66 2.07 -8.85
C PRO A 46 -12.15 2.38 -8.61
N ASP A 47 -12.97 1.37 -8.33
CA ASP A 47 -14.41 1.53 -8.05
C ASP A 47 -14.76 1.31 -6.57
N ALA A 48 -13.78 1.43 -5.66
CA ALA A 48 -14.02 1.32 -4.22
C ALA A 48 -15.08 2.33 -3.73
N GLU A 49 -15.99 1.86 -2.87
CA GLU A 49 -17.10 2.65 -2.31
C GLU A 49 -16.61 3.85 -1.48
N LEU A 50 -15.44 3.72 -0.83
CA LEU A 50 -14.78 4.78 -0.08
C LEU A 50 -13.28 4.75 -0.36
N LYS A 51 -12.70 5.94 -0.61
CA LYS A 51 -11.27 6.12 -0.79
C LYS A 51 -10.78 7.23 0.13
N LEU A 52 -9.76 6.93 0.93
CA LEU A 52 -9.12 7.90 1.82
C LEU A 52 -7.67 8.09 1.38
N PHE A 53 -7.24 9.35 1.26
CA PHE A 53 -5.84 9.69 1.02
C PHE A 53 -5.29 10.41 2.24
N LEU A 54 -4.47 9.72 3.02
CA LEU A 54 -3.84 10.28 4.21
C LEU A 54 -2.51 10.96 3.83
N THR A 55 -2.38 12.24 4.22
CA THR A 55 -1.16 13.03 3.99
C THR A 55 -0.71 13.72 5.27
N ALA A 56 0.57 14.08 5.32
CA ALA A 56 1.18 14.85 6.41
C ALA A 56 2.45 15.54 5.92
N PRO A 57 2.87 16.66 6.53
CA PRO A 57 4.15 17.29 6.25
C PRO A 57 5.33 16.31 6.41
N PRO A 58 6.40 16.42 5.61
CA PRO A 58 7.58 15.54 5.69
C PRO A 58 8.17 15.45 7.11
N GLU A 59 8.20 16.57 7.83
CA GLU A 59 8.77 16.69 9.17
C GLU A 59 7.99 15.83 10.18
N VAL A 60 6.66 15.86 10.11
CA VAL A 60 5.78 15.06 10.97
C VAL A 60 5.99 13.56 10.71
N ARG A 61 6.15 13.16 9.45
CA ARG A 61 6.42 11.75 9.09
C ARG A 61 7.79 11.30 9.58
N ALA A 62 8.80 12.17 9.48
CA ALA A 62 10.14 11.89 9.99
C ALA A 62 10.16 11.76 11.52
N GLN A 63 9.49 12.67 12.24
CA GLN A 63 9.33 12.61 13.69
C GLN A 63 8.64 11.32 14.12
N ARG A 64 7.52 10.96 13.50
CA ARG A 64 6.81 9.69 13.77
C ARG A 64 7.74 8.49 13.56
N ARG A 65 8.46 8.43 12.43
CA ARG A 65 9.37 7.32 12.15
C ARG A 65 10.52 7.23 13.16
N PHE A 66 11.06 8.37 13.59
CA PHE A 66 12.08 8.38 14.64
C PHE A 66 11.54 7.78 15.94
N ALA A 67 10.34 8.18 16.36
CA ALA A 67 9.68 7.63 17.55
C ALA A 67 9.36 6.13 17.44
N GLU A 68 9.07 5.61 16.23
CA GLU A 68 8.86 4.16 15.99
C GLU A 68 10.15 3.32 16.08
N MET A 69 11.34 3.96 16.09
CA MET A 69 12.65 3.28 16.11
C MET A 69 13.38 3.39 17.45
N GLN A 70 12.82 4.13 18.42
CA GLN A 70 13.30 4.19 19.81
C GLN A 70 12.58 3.16 20.68
#